data_AF-A0A350WTI3-F1
#
_entry.id   AF-A0A350WTI3-F1
#
_cell.length_a   1.000
_cell.length_b   1.000
_cell.length_c   1.000
_cell.angle_alpha   90.00
_cell.angle_beta   90.00
_cell.angle_gamma   90.00
#
_symmetry.space_group_name_H-M   'P 1'
#
loop_
_entity.id
_entity.type
_entity.pdbx_description
1 polymer ?
#
loop_
_entity_poly.entity_id
_entity_poly.type
_entity_poly.pdbx_seq_one_letter_code
_entity_poly.pdbx_strand_id
1 'polypeptide(L)'
;MRYSLWRTKGNLRPLFRVKLQPNLTAMNRQTFERTVIENWTTHFGCPSETANISGTTLLPEKKYEGDKIIAFWHIGKHTFVQLDPGILPRLDELVKSLPANTPLLGEHVQTAWGEEAILSRDVGLAYYLFPSDLPDYLPPEPFTLRQLTEADADFMSALNAANTPEDVDEAYVEVTHQIAFGCFHGEILVAAASGYERTGFLDLGVLTHPGYRKKGLGKAVVGALCNWANQNNLIA
;
A
#
# COMPACT_ATOMS: atom_id res chain seq x y z
N MET A 1 -2.98 10.99 2.95
CA MET A 1 -2.57 10.33 4.20
C MET A 1 -1.04 10.33 4.27
N ARG A 2 -0.44 10.44 5.46
CA ARG A 2 1.02 10.34 5.62
C ARG A 2 1.36 9.13 6.48
N TYR A 3 2.39 8.41 6.11
CA TYR A 3 2.92 7.30 6.88
C TYR A 3 4.43 7.49 7.02
N SER A 4 5.01 7.11 8.13
CA SER A 4 6.46 7.01 8.23
C SER A 4 6.84 5.72 8.93
N LEU A 5 7.72 4.94 8.29
CA LEU A 5 8.23 3.68 8.78
C LEU A 5 9.61 3.92 9.36
N TRP A 6 9.81 3.53 10.60
CA TRP A 6 11.13 3.63 11.22
C TRP A 6 11.56 2.22 11.54
N ARG A 7 12.58 1.73 10.81
CA ARG A 7 13.10 0.37 10.95
C ARG A 7 14.38 0.34 11.77
N THR A 8 14.50 -0.70 12.58
CA THR A 8 15.80 -1.31 12.85
C THR A 8 15.82 -2.74 12.28
N LYS A 9 17.02 -3.31 12.02
CA LYS A 9 17.24 -4.42 11.05
C LYS A 9 16.38 -5.68 11.29
N GLY A 10 15.70 -6.17 10.24
CA GLY A 10 15.06 -7.50 10.19
C GLY A 10 14.12 -7.72 8.98
N ASN A 11 14.02 -8.97 8.49
CA ASN A 11 13.37 -9.38 7.21
C ASN A 11 11.91 -9.86 7.36
N LEU A 12 11.09 -9.61 6.33
CA LEU A 12 9.63 -9.79 6.26
C LEU A 12 9.16 -11.17 5.71
N ARG A 13 7.91 -11.56 6.06
CA ARG A 13 7.04 -12.52 5.32
C ARG A 13 5.56 -12.10 5.44
N PRO A 14 4.66 -12.34 4.46
CA PRO A 14 3.23 -12.00 4.55
C PRO A 14 2.28 -13.22 4.61
N LEU A 15 1.01 -13.02 4.99
CA LEU A 15 -0.11 -13.96 4.77
C LEU A 15 -1.54 -13.37 5.00
N PHE A 16 -2.49 -13.85 4.17
CA PHE A 16 -3.99 -13.96 4.24
C PHE A 16 -4.98 -12.89 3.67
N ARG A 17 -6.06 -13.43 3.06
CA ARG A 17 -7.18 -12.86 2.24
C ARG A 17 -8.54 -12.83 3.00
N VAL A 18 -9.48 -11.94 2.61
CA VAL A 18 -10.92 -11.92 3.03
C VAL A 18 -11.86 -11.77 1.80
N LYS A 19 -13.19 -11.96 1.96
CA LYS A 19 -14.25 -12.04 0.93
C LYS A 19 -15.09 -10.76 0.80
N LEU A 20 -15.52 -10.45 -0.43
CA LEU A 20 -16.34 -9.29 -0.83
C LEU A 20 -17.86 -9.58 -0.92
N GLN A 21 -18.69 -8.53 -0.78
CA GLN A 21 -20.12 -8.48 -1.14
C GLN A 21 -20.37 -7.35 -2.18
N PRO A 22 -21.30 -7.48 -3.15
CA PRO A 22 -21.61 -6.42 -4.12
C PRO A 22 -22.96 -5.70 -3.88
N ASN A 23 -23.00 -4.38 -4.10
CA ASN A 23 -24.05 -3.69 -4.91
C ASN A 23 -23.81 -2.16 -5.05
N LEU A 24 -24.26 -1.62 -6.19
CA LEU A 24 -23.87 -0.37 -6.86
C LEU A 24 -24.45 0.95 -6.31
N THR A 25 -23.59 1.96 -6.22
CA THR A 25 -23.77 3.32 -6.77
C THR A 25 -22.37 3.91 -7.01
N ALA A 26 -22.19 4.80 -7.99
CA ALA A 26 -20.94 5.56 -8.12
C ALA A 26 -20.62 6.19 -6.77
N MET A 27 -19.55 5.72 -6.13
CA MET A 27 -19.21 6.12 -4.77
C MET A 27 -18.92 7.62 -4.78
N ASN A 28 -19.80 8.43 -4.18
CA ASN A 28 -19.53 9.85 -4.06
C ASN A 28 -18.27 10.07 -3.20
N ARG A 29 -17.59 11.21 -3.38
CA ARG A 29 -16.29 11.47 -2.73
C ARG A 29 -16.33 11.27 -1.21
N GLN A 30 -17.41 11.72 -0.56
CA GLN A 30 -17.59 11.57 0.89
C GLN A 30 -17.67 10.10 1.32
N THR A 31 -18.40 9.28 0.56
CA THR A 31 -18.50 7.83 0.82
C THR A 31 -17.15 7.17 0.61
N PHE A 32 -16.42 7.54 -0.44
CA PHE A 32 -15.08 7.03 -0.72
C PHE A 32 -14.09 7.34 0.41
N GLU A 33 -14.02 8.59 0.85
CA GLU A 33 -13.13 8.98 1.95
C GLU A 33 -13.50 8.27 3.26
N ARG A 34 -14.80 8.13 3.54
CA ARG A 34 -15.26 7.36 4.68
C ARG A 34 -14.82 5.90 4.59
N THR A 35 -15.01 5.23 3.46
CA THR A 35 -14.58 3.83 3.27
C THR A 35 -13.06 3.68 3.44
N VAL A 36 -12.27 4.63 2.92
CA VAL A 36 -10.81 4.62 3.12
C VAL A 36 -10.46 4.69 4.62
N ILE A 37 -11.09 5.59 5.38
CA ILE A 37 -10.88 5.72 6.83
C ILE A 37 -11.34 4.45 7.56
N GLU A 38 -12.49 3.90 7.19
CA GLU A 38 -13.04 2.66 7.76
C GLU A 38 -12.12 1.47 7.53
N ASN A 39 -11.54 1.32 6.33
CA ASN A 39 -10.59 0.25 6.03
C ASN A 39 -9.34 0.33 6.92
N TRP A 40 -8.77 1.52 7.07
CA TRP A 40 -7.60 1.72 7.94
C TRP A 40 -7.92 1.49 9.42
N THR A 41 -9.02 2.06 9.91
CA THR A 41 -9.41 1.90 11.32
C THR A 41 -9.80 0.45 11.64
N THR A 42 -10.45 -0.25 10.72
CA THR A 42 -10.71 -1.70 10.80
C THR A 42 -9.41 -2.50 10.83
N HIS A 43 -8.43 -2.16 9.97
CA HIS A 43 -7.12 -2.79 10.00
C HIS A 43 -6.42 -2.63 11.36
N PHE A 44 -6.58 -1.46 11.99
CA PHE A 44 -6.04 -1.18 13.33
C PHE A 44 -6.93 -1.67 14.49
N GLY A 45 -8.06 -2.33 14.21
CA GLY A 45 -9.00 -2.79 15.24
C GLY A 45 -9.64 -1.66 16.06
N CYS A 46 -9.78 -0.47 15.47
CA CYS A 46 -10.31 0.73 16.12
C CYS A 46 -11.66 1.18 15.49
N PRO A 47 -12.54 1.86 16.25
CA PRO A 47 -13.70 2.54 15.67
C PRO A 47 -13.29 3.61 14.63
N SER A 48 -14.13 3.82 13.62
CA SER A 48 -13.84 4.78 12.55
C SER A 48 -13.77 6.23 13.05
N GLU A 49 -14.50 6.54 14.13
CA GLU A 49 -14.50 7.84 14.80
C GLU A 49 -13.15 8.19 15.41
N THR A 50 -12.32 7.19 15.74
CA THR A 50 -10.97 7.42 16.30
C THR A 50 -10.11 8.26 15.36
N ALA A 51 -10.24 8.08 14.03
CA ALA A 51 -9.50 8.89 13.07
C ALA A 51 -9.90 10.39 13.07
N ASN A 52 -11.06 10.73 13.62
CA ASN A 52 -11.59 12.11 13.64
C ASN A 52 -11.22 12.89 14.89
N ILE A 53 -10.65 12.23 15.91
CA ILE A 53 -10.17 12.86 17.14
C ILE A 53 -8.65 13.02 17.11
N SER A 54 -8.17 14.19 17.53
CA SER A 54 -6.72 14.40 17.67
C SER A 54 -6.18 13.55 18.82
N GLY A 55 -5.10 12.81 18.57
CA GLY A 55 -4.51 11.94 19.59
C GLY A 55 -3.66 10.83 19.01
N THR A 56 -3.35 9.84 19.83
CA THR A 56 -2.52 8.69 19.45
C THR A 56 -3.04 7.39 20.02
N THR A 57 -3.06 6.35 19.19
CA THR A 57 -3.35 4.98 19.59
C THR A 57 -2.08 4.15 19.42
N LEU A 58 -1.59 3.56 20.50
CA LEU A 58 -0.44 2.66 20.50
C LEU A 58 -0.91 1.22 20.30
N LEU A 59 -0.36 0.56 19.28
CA LEU A 59 -0.74 -0.77 18.81
C LEU A 59 0.51 -1.69 18.91
N PRO A 60 0.79 -2.28 20.07
CA PRO A 60 1.89 -3.23 20.20
C PRO A 60 1.58 -4.48 19.37
N GLU A 61 2.47 -4.80 18.44
CA GLU A 61 2.24 -5.79 17.39
C GLU A 61 3.25 -6.92 17.50
N LYS A 62 2.78 -8.14 17.71
CA LYS A 62 3.65 -9.32 17.90
C LYS A 62 4.60 -9.54 16.72
N LYS A 63 4.20 -9.17 15.50
CA LYS A 63 5.05 -9.24 14.29
C LYS A 63 6.31 -8.38 14.36
N TYR A 64 6.41 -7.45 15.31
CA TYR A 64 7.56 -6.56 15.51
C TYR A 64 8.33 -6.85 16.80
N GLU A 65 8.02 -7.94 17.50
CA GLU A 65 8.67 -8.31 18.76
C GLU A 65 10.18 -8.49 18.56
N GLY A 66 10.99 -7.62 19.19
CA GLY A 66 12.45 -7.62 19.11
C GLY A 66 13.05 -6.77 17.98
N ASP A 67 12.23 -6.31 17.03
CA ASP A 67 12.69 -5.53 15.87
C ASP A 67 12.86 -4.04 16.18
N LYS A 68 12.39 -3.58 17.34
CA LYS A 68 12.43 -2.17 17.77
C LYS A 68 11.83 -1.20 16.74
N ILE A 69 10.80 -1.65 16.02
CA ILE A 69 10.11 -0.86 14.99
C ILE A 69 9.07 0.06 15.63
N ILE A 70 8.93 1.26 15.06
CA ILE A 70 7.81 2.18 15.30
C ILE A 70 7.30 2.66 13.94
N ALA A 71 6.05 2.31 13.62
CA ALA A 71 5.40 2.67 12.37
C ALA A 71 4.27 3.65 12.65
N PHE A 72 4.39 4.88 12.14
CA PHE A 72 3.42 5.94 12.34
C PHE A 72 2.47 6.03 11.15
N TRP A 73 1.18 5.91 11.41
CA TRP A 73 0.10 6.03 10.45
C TRP A 73 -0.76 7.24 10.79
N HIS A 74 -0.64 8.32 10.01
CA HIS A 74 -1.38 9.56 10.24
C HIS A 74 -2.67 9.55 9.40
N ILE A 75 -3.78 9.20 10.06
CA ILE A 75 -5.10 9.02 9.46
C ILE A 75 -6.05 10.06 10.02
N GLY A 76 -6.60 10.91 9.16
CA GLY A 76 -7.43 12.03 9.60
C GLY A 76 -6.65 12.95 10.56
N LYS A 77 -7.15 13.08 11.80
CA LYS A 77 -6.52 13.86 12.87
C LYS A 77 -5.71 12.99 13.85
N HIS A 78 -5.72 11.67 13.68
CA HIS A 78 -5.17 10.72 14.64
C HIS A 78 -3.88 10.08 14.13
N THR A 79 -2.97 9.75 15.06
CA THR A 79 -1.82 8.89 14.75
C THR A 79 -2.05 7.50 15.33
N PHE A 80 -2.06 6.48 14.47
CA PHE A 80 -2.00 5.08 14.88
C PHE A 80 -0.54 4.64 14.83
N VAL A 81 -0.05 4.02 15.89
CA VAL A 81 1.35 3.63 15.99
C VAL A 81 1.45 2.13 16.18
N GLN A 82 1.84 1.41 15.14
CA GLN A 82 2.21 0.01 15.29
C GLN A 82 3.66 -0.09 15.76
N LEU A 83 3.94 -0.89 16.79
CA LEU A 83 5.27 -0.90 17.40
C LEU A 83 5.65 -2.27 17.96
N ASP A 84 6.97 -2.46 18.14
CA ASP A 84 7.52 -3.51 19.00
C ASP A 84 6.96 -3.38 20.43
N PRO A 85 6.33 -4.45 20.98
CA PRO A 85 5.82 -4.44 22.36
C PRO A 85 6.86 -4.03 23.41
N GLY A 86 8.16 -4.33 23.20
CA GLY A 86 9.24 -3.98 24.14
C GLY A 86 9.50 -2.47 24.26
N ILE A 87 9.06 -1.68 23.28
CA ILE A 87 9.21 -0.21 23.28
C ILE A 87 8.02 0.49 23.94
N LEU A 88 6.89 -0.20 24.08
CA LEU A 88 5.62 0.38 24.52
C LEU A 88 5.73 1.26 25.79
N PRO A 89 6.38 0.84 26.88
CA PRO A 89 6.45 1.68 28.10
C PRO A 89 7.09 3.04 27.85
N ARG A 90 8.19 3.06 27.08
CA ARG A 90 8.93 4.29 26.78
C ARG A 90 8.15 5.21 25.85
N LEU A 91 7.42 4.65 24.89
CA LEU A 91 6.60 5.44 23.97
C LEU A 91 5.33 5.98 24.63
N ASP A 92 4.71 5.20 25.53
CA ASP A 92 3.56 5.62 26.33
C ASP A 92 3.91 6.78 27.27
N GLU A 93 5.07 6.74 27.93
CA GLU A 93 5.59 7.88 28.70
C GLU A 93 5.76 9.14 27.85
N LEU A 94 6.32 9.00 26.64
CA LEU A 94 6.46 10.12 25.72
C LEU A 94 5.09 10.69 25.33
N VAL A 95 4.12 9.85 24.95
CA VAL A 95 2.75 10.31 24.60
C VAL A 95 2.11 11.07 25.78
N LYS A 96 2.27 10.58 27.01
CA LYS A 96 1.74 11.25 28.22
C LYS A 96 2.43 12.57 28.54
N SER A 97 3.67 12.77 28.09
CA SER A 97 4.41 14.02 28.27
C SER A 97 3.99 15.14 27.29
N LEU A 98 3.33 14.78 26.19
CA LEU A 98 2.84 15.73 25.19
C LEU A 98 1.57 16.43 25.69
N PRO A 99 1.24 17.64 25.18
CA PRO A 99 -0.03 18.27 25.45
C PRO A 99 -1.21 17.33 25.12
N ALA A 100 -2.29 17.46 25.88
CA ALA A 100 -3.47 16.62 25.69
C ALA A 100 -3.98 16.71 24.23
N ASN A 101 -4.35 15.55 23.67
CA ASN A 101 -4.84 15.39 22.29
C ASN A 101 -3.81 15.75 21.20
N THR A 102 -2.52 15.87 21.50
CA THR A 102 -1.47 16.02 20.49
C THR A 102 -1.20 14.68 19.79
N PRO A 103 -1.34 14.59 18.44
CA PRO A 103 -0.92 13.42 17.71
C PRO A 103 0.60 13.26 17.77
N LEU A 104 1.06 12.05 18.07
CA LEU A 104 2.48 11.73 18.08
C LEU A 104 3.02 11.80 16.64
N LEU A 105 4.19 12.39 16.50
CA LEU A 105 4.94 12.52 15.25
C LEU A 105 6.34 11.93 15.47
N GLY A 106 7.00 11.49 14.40
CA GLY A 106 8.37 10.97 14.48
C GLY A 106 9.38 12.00 15.02
N GLU A 107 9.13 13.30 14.82
CA GLU A 107 9.96 14.38 15.38
C GLU A 107 9.89 14.45 16.92
N HIS A 108 8.77 14.09 17.53
CA HIS A 108 8.66 14.01 18.99
C HIS A 108 9.57 12.90 19.53
N VAL A 109 9.61 11.74 18.84
CA VAL A 109 10.51 10.63 19.21
C VAL A 109 11.97 11.03 19.03
N GLN A 110 12.32 11.64 17.90
CA GLN A 110 13.67 12.13 17.65
C GLN A 110 14.13 13.14 18.70
N THR A 111 13.27 14.10 19.05
CA THR A 111 13.57 15.12 20.06
C THR A 111 13.77 14.50 21.44
N ALA A 112 12.90 13.56 21.82
CA ALA A 112 12.93 12.97 23.15
C ALA A 112 14.07 11.94 23.33
N TRP A 113 14.43 11.21 22.28
CA TRP A 113 15.36 10.08 22.37
C TRP A 113 16.73 10.34 21.74
N GLY A 114 16.87 11.42 20.97
CA GLY A 114 18.07 11.78 20.23
C GLY A 114 18.21 11.03 18.91
N GLU A 115 18.95 11.60 17.96
CA GLU A 115 19.17 11.00 16.63
C GLU A 115 19.90 9.65 16.71
N GLU A 116 20.82 9.50 17.65
CA GLU A 116 21.58 8.26 17.87
C GLU A 116 20.71 7.06 18.28
N ALA A 117 19.48 7.32 18.77
CA ALA A 117 18.53 6.25 19.09
C ALA A 117 17.80 5.70 17.85
N ILE A 118 17.97 6.33 16.67
CA ILE A 118 17.26 6.03 15.44
C ILE A 118 18.24 5.44 14.42
N LEU A 119 18.07 4.15 14.10
CA LEU A 119 18.92 3.50 13.10
C LEU A 119 18.56 3.91 11.66
N SER A 120 17.27 4.03 11.35
CA SER A 120 16.81 4.43 10.02
C SER A 120 15.43 5.08 10.08
N ARG A 121 15.15 5.89 9.05
CA ARG A 121 13.88 6.60 8.85
C ARG A 121 13.45 6.40 7.42
N ASP A 122 12.20 6.04 7.23
CA ASP A 122 11.55 6.00 5.94
C ASP A 122 10.21 6.74 6.04
N VAL A 123 9.87 7.48 5.00
CA VAL A 123 8.68 8.34 4.96
C VAL A 123 7.93 8.04 3.67
N GLY A 124 6.71 7.56 3.82
CA GLY A 124 5.79 7.28 2.74
C GLY A 124 4.61 8.24 2.70
N LEU A 125 4.13 8.55 1.51
CA LEU A 125 2.90 9.31 1.35
C LEU A 125 1.88 8.40 0.68
N ALA A 126 0.75 8.21 1.34
CA ALA A 126 -0.38 7.48 0.78
C ALA A 126 -1.34 8.51 0.17
N TYR A 127 -1.34 8.54 -1.16
CA TYR A 127 -2.29 9.29 -1.96
C TYR A 127 -3.31 8.32 -2.54
N TYR A 128 -4.55 8.77 -2.65
CA TYR A 128 -5.58 8.05 -3.38
C TYR A 128 -6.14 8.97 -4.46
N LEU A 129 -6.55 8.37 -5.57
CA LEU A 129 -7.29 9.03 -6.63
C LEU A 129 -8.75 8.60 -6.52
N PHE A 130 -9.68 9.54 -6.68
CA PHE A 130 -11.09 9.16 -6.73
C PHE A 130 -11.35 8.38 -8.02
N PRO A 131 -12.23 7.35 -8.00
CA PRO A 131 -12.55 6.58 -9.20
C PRO A 131 -12.95 7.45 -10.40
N SER A 132 -13.69 8.55 -10.17
CA SER A 132 -14.11 9.49 -11.21
C SER A 132 -12.98 10.33 -11.81
N ASP A 133 -11.84 10.41 -11.12
CA ASP A 133 -10.69 11.21 -11.51
C ASP A 133 -9.62 10.35 -12.21
N LEU A 134 -9.81 9.03 -12.29
CA LEU A 134 -8.91 8.10 -12.96
C LEU A 134 -9.00 8.29 -14.49
N PRO A 135 -7.93 8.72 -15.16
CA PRO A 135 -7.93 8.82 -16.61
C PRO A 135 -7.89 7.44 -17.26
N ASP A 136 -8.47 7.34 -18.46
CA ASP A 136 -8.31 6.15 -19.30
C ASP A 136 -6.88 6.08 -19.85
N TYR A 137 -6.04 5.30 -19.19
CA TYR A 137 -4.69 5.03 -19.64
C TYR A 137 -4.68 3.89 -20.65
N LEU A 138 -4.64 4.23 -21.93
CA LEU A 138 -4.42 3.28 -23.02
C LEU A 138 -2.94 3.29 -23.45
N PRO A 139 -2.34 2.13 -23.77
CA PRO A 139 -1.02 2.13 -24.32
C PRO A 139 -1.07 2.67 -25.77
N PRO A 140 0.01 3.31 -26.26
CA PRO A 140 0.06 3.73 -27.66
C PRO A 140 0.20 2.50 -28.58
N GLU A 141 -0.09 2.67 -29.87
CA GLU A 141 0.32 1.68 -30.88
C GLU A 141 1.86 1.51 -30.88
N PRO A 142 2.40 0.30 -31.14
CA PRO A 142 1.73 -0.95 -31.53
C PRO A 142 1.43 -1.90 -30.35
N PHE A 143 1.24 -1.35 -29.14
CA PHE A 143 1.10 -2.17 -27.94
C PHE A 143 -0.35 -2.58 -27.70
N THR A 144 -0.56 -3.83 -27.26
CA THR A 144 -1.89 -4.35 -26.93
C THR A 144 -2.03 -4.59 -25.43
N LEU A 145 -3.17 -4.26 -24.85
CA LEU A 145 -3.46 -4.42 -23.42
C LEU A 145 -4.55 -5.47 -23.23
N ARG A 146 -4.33 -6.43 -22.33
CA ARG A 146 -5.35 -7.41 -21.95
C ARG A 146 -5.19 -7.93 -20.53
N GLN A 147 -6.24 -8.53 -20.00
CA GLN A 147 -6.17 -9.31 -18.78
C GLN A 147 -5.25 -10.53 -18.99
N LEU A 148 -4.47 -10.87 -17.96
CA LEU A 148 -3.64 -12.06 -17.90
C LEU A 148 -4.34 -13.16 -17.10
N THR A 149 -3.98 -14.40 -17.39
CA THR A 149 -4.42 -15.60 -16.68
C THR A 149 -3.21 -16.49 -16.36
N GLU A 150 -3.41 -17.58 -15.62
CA GLU A 150 -2.33 -18.55 -15.36
C GLU A 150 -1.73 -19.16 -16.65
N ALA A 151 -2.49 -19.18 -17.75
CA ALA A 151 -1.97 -19.62 -19.06
C ALA A 151 -0.88 -18.69 -19.62
N ASP A 152 -0.72 -17.49 -19.06
CA ASP A 152 0.30 -16.51 -19.44
C ASP A 152 1.58 -16.60 -18.60
N ALA A 153 1.73 -17.64 -17.77
CA ALA A 153 2.86 -17.80 -16.85
C ALA A 153 4.23 -17.78 -17.57
N ASP A 154 4.32 -18.33 -18.78
CA ASP A 154 5.56 -18.32 -19.56
C ASP A 154 5.94 -16.90 -20.00
N PHE A 155 4.95 -16.07 -20.36
CA PHE A 155 5.18 -14.66 -20.69
C PHE A 155 5.62 -13.85 -19.46
N MET A 156 5.02 -14.13 -18.29
CA MET A 156 5.42 -13.51 -17.03
C MET A 156 6.85 -13.91 -16.65
N SER A 157 7.20 -15.19 -16.79
CA SER A 157 8.56 -15.68 -16.52
C SER A 157 9.60 -15.01 -17.43
N ALA A 158 9.27 -14.80 -18.70
CA ALA A 158 10.12 -14.06 -19.63
C ALA A 158 10.28 -12.57 -19.23
N LEU A 159 9.20 -11.92 -18.78
CA LEU A 159 9.28 -10.54 -18.26
C LEU A 159 10.15 -10.46 -17.00
N ASN A 160 10.02 -11.41 -16.06
CA ASN A 160 10.84 -11.48 -14.86
C ASN A 160 12.31 -11.68 -15.21
N ALA A 161 12.62 -12.60 -16.14
CA ALA A 161 13.99 -12.85 -16.60
C ALA A 161 14.64 -11.64 -17.30
N ALA A 162 13.83 -10.73 -17.86
CA ALA A 162 14.32 -9.50 -18.49
C ALA A 162 14.58 -8.34 -17.51
N ASN A 163 14.14 -8.46 -16.26
CA ASN A 163 14.35 -7.46 -15.19
C ASN A 163 15.39 -7.97 -14.18
N THR A 164 15.88 -7.08 -13.30
CA THR A 164 16.76 -7.52 -12.22
C THR A 164 15.97 -8.26 -11.14
N PRO A 165 16.61 -9.13 -10.35
CA PRO A 165 15.94 -9.78 -9.22
C PRO A 165 15.28 -8.79 -8.26
N GLU A 166 15.90 -7.63 -8.03
CA GLU A 166 15.37 -6.57 -7.16
C GLU A 166 14.12 -5.94 -7.75
N ASP A 167 14.10 -5.60 -9.05
CA ASP A 167 12.92 -5.07 -9.73
C ASP A 167 11.74 -6.07 -9.65
N VAL A 168 12.03 -7.38 -9.76
CA VAL A 168 11.01 -8.44 -9.67
C VAL A 168 10.47 -8.59 -8.25
N ASP A 169 11.35 -8.61 -7.24
CA ASP A 169 10.98 -8.73 -5.82
C ASP A 169 10.16 -7.51 -5.36
N GLU A 170 10.58 -6.31 -5.73
CA GLU A 170 9.87 -5.07 -5.38
C GLU A 170 8.52 -4.96 -6.10
N ALA A 171 8.45 -5.34 -7.38
CA ALA A 171 7.21 -5.27 -8.15
C ALA A 171 6.19 -6.32 -7.71
N TYR A 172 6.64 -7.51 -7.29
CA TYR A 172 5.80 -8.62 -6.84
C TYR A 172 4.57 -8.83 -7.72
N VAL A 173 4.80 -9.05 -9.02
CA VAL A 173 3.75 -9.23 -10.03
C VAL A 173 3.59 -10.71 -10.37
N GLU A 174 2.38 -11.25 -10.16
CA GLU A 174 2.08 -12.67 -10.37
C GLU A 174 0.76 -12.84 -11.13
N VAL A 175 0.71 -13.80 -12.05
CA VAL A 175 -0.54 -14.17 -12.77
C VAL A 175 -1.55 -14.88 -11.86
N THR A 176 -1.10 -15.40 -10.72
CA THR A 176 -1.93 -16.07 -9.70
C THR A 176 -2.48 -15.11 -8.64
N HIS A 177 -2.13 -13.82 -8.70
CA HIS A 177 -2.80 -12.82 -7.89
C HIS A 177 -4.29 -12.70 -8.27
N GLN A 178 -5.06 -11.94 -7.47
CA GLN A 178 -6.51 -11.85 -7.65
C GLN A 178 -6.90 -11.31 -9.03
N ILE A 179 -6.07 -10.42 -9.58
CA ILE A 179 -6.21 -9.87 -10.92
C ILE A 179 -4.83 -9.55 -11.49
N ALA A 180 -4.66 -9.72 -12.79
CA ALA A 180 -3.45 -9.29 -13.50
C ALA A 180 -3.79 -8.76 -14.90
N PHE A 181 -3.07 -7.73 -15.34
CA PHE A 181 -3.14 -7.14 -16.68
C PHE A 181 -1.74 -7.04 -17.27
N GLY A 182 -1.67 -7.21 -18.59
CA GLY A 182 -0.42 -7.25 -19.34
C GLY A 182 -0.50 -6.43 -20.61
N CYS A 183 0.60 -5.74 -20.91
CA CYS A 183 0.79 -5.01 -22.15
C CYS A 183 1.83 -5.74 -23.01
N PHE A 184 1.47 -6.01 -24.26
CA PHE A 184 2.26 -6.79 -25.20
C PHE A 184 2.77 -5.95 -26.36
N HIS A 185 3.95 -6.31 -26.87
CA HIS A 185 4.45 -5.89 -28.18
C HIS A 185 4.64 -7.14 -29.04
N GLY A 186 3.65 -7.44 -29.89
CA GLY A 186 3.56 -8.76 -30.52
C GLY A 186 3.35 -9.86 -29.47
N GLU A 187 4.21 -10.87 -29.46
CA GLU A 187 4.15 -11.99 -28.49
C GLU A 187 4.99 -11.75 -27.23
N ILE A 188 5.55 -10.55 -27.06
CA ILE A 188 6.39 -10.21 -25.91
C ILE A 188 5.57 -9.43 -24.89
N LEU A 189 5.46 -9.95 -23.66
CA LEU A 189 4.93 -9.20 -22.52
C LEU A 189 5.96 -8.15 -22.07
N VAL A 190 5.62 -6.87 -22.20
CA VAL A 190 6.55 -5.75 -21.96
C VAL A 190 6.22 -4.94 -20.71
N ALA A 191 5.01 -5.06 -20.18
CA ALA A 191 4.64 -4.56 -18.86
C ALA A 191 3.51 -5.42 -18.29
N ALA A 192 3.48 -5.56 -16.97
CA ALA A 192 2.39 -6.22 -16.27
C ALA A 192 2.10 -5.54 -14.94
N ALA A 193 0.85 -5.57 -14.51
CA ALA A 193 0.43 -5.22 -13.17
C ALA A 193 -0.46 -6.32 -12.60
N SER A 194 -0.38 -6.54 -11.31
CA SER A 194 -1.25 -7.49 -10.62
C SER A 194 -1.64 -6.96 -9.25
N GLY A 195 -2.79 -7.42 -8.75
CA GLY A 195 -3.35 -6.92 -7.50
C GLY A 195 -3.88 -8.04 -6.62
N TYR A 196 -3.77 -7.85 -5.30
CA TYR A 196 -4.32 -8.75 -4.29
C TYR A 196 -4.83 -7.98 -3.08
N GLU A 197 -5.90 -8.47 -2.46
CA GLU A 197 -6.48 -7.79 -1.30
C GLU A 197 -5.54 -7.80 -0.09
N ARG A 198 -5.34 -6.63 0.49
CA ARG A 198 -4.52 -6.39 1.68
C ARG A 198 -5.04 -5.19 2.44
N THR A 199 -5.26 -5.34 3.76
CA THR A 199 -5.68 -4.22 4.65
C THR A 199 -6.95 -3.46 4.19
N GLY A 200 -7.88 -4.14 3.51
CA GLY A 200 -9.10 -3.53 2.97
C GLY A 200 -8.90 -2.79 1.63
N PHE A 201 -7.70 -2.85 1.06
CA PHE A 201 -7.35 -2.28 -0.24
C PHE A 201 -6.90 -3.38 -1.20
N LEU A 202 -6.88 -3.09 -2.50
CA LEU A 202 -6.21 -3.91 -3.49
C LEU A 202 -4.76 -3.41 -3.59
N ASP A 203 -3.82 -4.12 -2.98
CA ASP A 203 -2.39 -3.81 -3.10
C ASP A 203 -1.90 -4.19 -4.49
N LEU A 204 -1.10 -3.32 -5.12
CA LEU A 204 -0.77 -3.39 -6.54
C LEU A 204 0.74 -3.48 -6.76
N GLY A 205 1.12 -4.43 -7.60
CA GLY A 205 2.45 -4.54 -8.19
C GLY A 205 2.47 -4.08 -9.64
N VAL A 206 3.59 -3.53 -10.11
CA VAL A 206 3.81 -3.22 -11.53
C VAL A 206 5.26 -3.47 -11.94
N LEU A 207 5.45 -4.20 -13.04
CA LEU A 207 6.74 -4.49 -13.63
C LEU A 207 6.75 -4.06 -15.10
N THR A 208 7.81 -3.41 -15.55
CA THR A 208 7.96 -2.98 -16.96
C THR A 208 9.35 -3.33 -17.45
N HIS A 209 9.40 -4.08 -18.56
CA HIS A 209 10.63 -4.49 -19.22
C HIS A 209 11.57 -3.27 -19.41
N PRO A 210 12.87 -3.37 -19.09
CA PRO A 210 13.77 -2.20 -19.07
C PRO A 210 13.80 -1.42 -20.39
N GLY A 211 13.87 -2.13 -21.52
CA GLY A 211 13.82 -1.56 -22.87
C GLY A 211 12.50 -0.87 -23.29
N TYR A 212 11.43 -0.99 -22.49
CA TYR A 212 10.10 -0.44 -22.78
C TYR A 212 9.64 0.62 -21.75
N ARG A 213 10.51 1.02 -20.82
CA ARG A 213 10.23 2.07 -19.84
C ARG A 213 10.01 3.43 -20.51
N LYS A 214 9.35 4.35 -19.79
CA LYS A 214 9.02 5.73 -20.22
C LYS A 214 8.10 5.83 -21.45
N LYS A 215 7.37 4.76 -21.78
CA LYS A 215 6.38 4.72 -22.87
C LYS A 215 4.91 4.74 -22.40
N GLY A 216 4.68 4.92 -21.10
CA GLY A 216 3.34 4.93 -20.51
C GLY A 216 2.74 3.54 -20.22
N LEU A 217 3.44 2.45 -20.53
CA LEU A 217 2.90 1.09 -20.41
C LEU A 217 2.55 0.70 -18.98
N GLY A 218 3.39 1.05 -18.00
CA GLY A 218 3.10 0.86 -16.58
C GLY A 218 1.80 1.56 -16.14
N LYS A 219 1.56 2.79 -16.63
CA LYS A 219 0.30 3.50 -16.35
C LYS A 219 -0.90 2.80 -16.99
N ALA A 220 -0.73 2.23 -18.19
CA ALA A 220 -1.81 1.53 -18.88
C ALA A 220 -2.23 0.24 -18.14
N VAL A 221 -1.27 -0.60 -17.72
CA VAL A 221 -1.58 -1.83 -16.97
C VAL A 221 -2.17 -1.54 -15.58
N VAL A 222 -1.64 -0.53 -14.87
CA VAL A 222 -2.21 -0.08 -13.58
C VAL A 222 -3.59 0.54 -13.76
N GLY A 223 -3.78 1.37 -14.80
CA GLY A 223 -5.08 1.98 -15.10
C GLY A 223 -6.17 0.94 -15.39
N ALA A 224 -5.86 -0.10 -16.19
CA ALA A 224 -6.78 -1.20 -16.43
C ALA A 224 -7.11 -1.98 -15.14
N LEU A 225 -6.11 -2.18 -14.28
CA LEU A 225 -6.30 -2.82 -12.98
C LEU A 225 -7.21 -1.98 -12.07
N CYS A 226 -6.94 -0.68 -11.92
CA CYS A 226 -7.79 0.23 -11.14
C CYS A 226 -9.22 0.31 -11.72
N ASN A 227 -9.38 0.32 -13.05
CA ASN A 227 -10.70 0.25 -13.69
C ASN A 227 -11.45 -1.04 -13.34
N TRP A 228 -10.75 -2.19 -13.36
CA TRP A 228 -11.32 -3.45 -12.89
C TRP A 228 -11.69 -3.39 -11.40
N ALA A 229 -10.83 -2.84 -10.55
CA ALA A 229 -11.09 -2.70 -9.12
C ALA A 229 -12.34 -1.85 -8.86
N ASN A 230 -12.47 -0.71 -9.54
CA ASN A 230 -13.63 0.17 -9.47
C ASN A 230 -14.93 -0.55 -9.86
N GLN A 231 -14.90 -1.35 -10.93
CA GLN A 231 -16.04 -2.16 -11.37
C GLN A 231 -16.41 -3.27 -10.37
N ASN A 232 -15.46 -3.69 -9.53
CA ASN A 232 -15.63 -4.72 -8.51
C ASN A 232 -15.77 -4.16 -7.08
N ASN A 233 -15.97 -2.84 -6.93
CA ASN A 233 -16.10 -2.15 -5.64
C ASN A 233 -14.90 -2.32 -4.70
N LEU A 234 -13.71 -2.39 -5.29
CA LEU A 234 -12.44 -2.42 -4.59
C LEU A 234 -11.76 -1.05 -4.67
N ILE A 235 -11.13 -0.63 -3.58
CA ILE A 235 -10.25 0.53 -3.58
C ILE A 235 -8.83 0.04 -3.85
N ALA A 236 -8.25 0.48 -4.96
CA ALA A 236 -6.91 0.14 -5.42
C ALA A 236 -6.02 1.39 -5.47
#